data_AF-A0A536ZFF2-F1
#
_entry.id   AF-A0A536ZFF2-F1
#
_cell.length_a   1.000
_cell.length_b   1.000
_cell.length_c   1.000
_cell.angle_alpha   90.00
_cell.angle_beta   90.00
_cell.angle_gamma   90.00
#
_symmetry.space_group_name_H-M   'P 1'
#
loop_
_entity.id
_entity.type
_entity.pdbx_description
1 polymer ?
#
loop_
_entity_poly.entity_id
_entity_poly.type
_entity_poly.pdbx_seq_one_letter_code
_entity_poly.pdbx_strand_id
1 'polypeptide(L)'
;MQVAVQMEFKVDRRELLGALIRRVAEQFRQVAVEPNIVASFADGPSGITTSAVDRALKKYPHLTPLQCDDAPSAGMPSVRRLTKRDESHAFAIEDVLRLADGVPRSLPFHEVAVQFRHADFGHSVHNASGPSPALGITIHDSWWVNGRRRTLSALYSVDADVTSKTLPDPPSSIRAILAHFGKPRSSRQFLLKSSVATTPNEAHPSAVTNDRATIAPIIAKYRTGMRSLIERLKLPHDLPPENEARHMNRGGSGPLKPALVDAFSSRGFDCHGGSGLFTLQRRTTDNHVVELKLDVGTWSRSVTAMFRVRGPEFNAALELPVTARAQGRQYPIGDVENWERVVANIATIVDELERTFVKEIAAAVDRAPQWFNPGR
;
A
#
# COMPACT_ATOMS: atom_id res chain seq x y z
N MET A 1 -13.43 4.64 -17.56
CA MET A 1 -12.25 5.02 -16.75
C MET A 1 -11.50 3.75 -16.37
N GLN A 2 -10.19 3.69 -16.58
CA GLN A 2 -9.42 2.48 -16.33
C GLN A 2 -9.04 2.36 -14.84
N VAL A 3 -9.41 1.26 -14.20
CA VAL A 3 -9.20 1.02 -12.76
C VAL A 3 -8.36 -0.23 -12.58
N ALA A 4 -7.21 -0.12 -11.92
CA ALA A 4 -6.45 -1.26 -11.45
C ALA A 4 -6.96 -1.73 -10.08
N VAL A 5 -7.22 -3.03 -9.95
CA VAL A 5 -7.68 -3.68 -8.73
C VAL A 5 -6.58 -4.61 -8.23
N GLN A 6 -6.01 -4.29 -7.07
CA GLN A 6 -5.06 -5.14 -6.37
C GLN A 6 -5.78 -5.97 -5.31
N MET A 7 -5.55 -7.28 -5.31
CA MET A 7 -6.06 -8.20 -4.30
C MET A 7 -4.89 -8.90 -3.62
N GLU A 8 -4.94 -9.04 -2.29
CA GLU A 8 -4.00 -9.88 -1.53
C GLU A 8 -4.71 -11.14 -1.04
N PHE A 9 -4.04 -12.28 -1.16
CA PHE A 9 -4.59 -13.58 -0.80
C PHE A 9 -3.83 -14.20 0.37
N LYS A 10 -4.52 -15.07 1.12
CA LYS A 10 -3.89 -15.81 2.22
C LYS A 10 -2.93 -16.83 1.63
N VAL A 11 -1.71 -16.83 2.14
CA VAL A 11 -0.69 -17.84 1.83
C VAL A 11 -0.44 -18.68 3.08
N ASP A 12 -0.33 -20.00 2.91
CA ASP A 12 0.11 -20.85 4.00
C ASP A 12 1.61 -20.63 4.24
N ARG A 13 1.96 -20.30 5.49
CA ARG A 13 3.35 -20.08 5.90
C ARG A 13 4.19 -21.36 5.86
N ARG A 14 3.54 -22.53 5.87
CA ARG A 14 4.21 -23.84 5.80
C ARG A 14 4.40 -24.34 4.37
N GLU A 15 3.65 -23.79 3.40
CA GLU A 15 3.83 -24.11 1.99
C GLU A 15 5.27 -23.77 1.57
N LEU A 16 5.90 -24.60 0.73
CA LEU A 16 7.23 -24.27 0.19
C LEU A 16 7.07 -23.26 -0.96
N LEU A 17 8.07 -22.39 -1.16
CA LEU A 17 7.98 -21.34 -2.20
C LEU A 17 7.77 -21.96 -3.59
N GLY A 18 8.53 -23.00 -3.93
CA GLY A 18 8.36 -23.71 -5.20
C GLY A 18 6.99 -24.40 -5.34
N ALA A 19 6.38 -24.87 -4.25
CA ALA A 19 5.03 -25.44 -4.29
C ALA A 19 3.98 -24.37 -4.62
N LEU A 20 4.08 -23.19 -4.00
CA LEU A 20 3.22 -22.05 -4.30
C LEU A 20 3.35 -21.59 -5.77
N ILE A 21 4.57 -21.48 -6.29
CA ILE A 21 4.81 -21.06 -7.67
C ILE A 21 4.23 -22.09 -8.65
N ARG A 22 4.41 -23.40 -8.40
CA ARG A 22 3.77 -24.47 -9.20
C ARG A 22 2.26 -24.33 -9.18
N ARG A 23 1.66 -24.11 -8.00
CA ARG A 23 0.21 -23.95 -7.85
C ARG A 23 -0.32 -22.78 -8.67
N VAL A 24 0.39 -21.66 -8.71
CA VAL A 24 0.02 -20.51 -9.56
C VAL A 24 0.19 -20.84 -11.04
N ALA A 25 1.32 -21.41 -11.45
CA ALA A 25 1.57 -21.80 -12.84
C ALA A 25 0.53 -22.80 -13.38
N GLU A 26 0.08 -23.72 -12.52
CA GLU A 26 -1.00 -24.66 -12.85
C GLU A 26 -2.30 -23.95 -13.20
N GLN A 27 -2.65 -22.86 -12.51
CA GLN A 27 -3.91 -22.14 -12.78
C GLN A 27 -3.90 -21.52 -14.18
N PHE A 28 -2.76 -20.98 -14.60
CA PHE A 28 -2.58 -20.47 -15.96
C PHE A 28 -2.76 -21.58 -17.01
N ARG A 29 -2.18 -22.75 -16.75
CA ARG A 29 -2.34 -23.92 -17.64
C ARG A 29 -3.80 -24.38 -17.73
N GLN A 30 -4.52 -24.42 -16.60
CA GLN A 30 -5.92 -24.85 -16.56
C GLN A 30 -6.86 -23.95 -17.36
N VAL A 31 -6.56 -22.65 -17.42
CA VAL A 31 -7.33 -21.69 -18.25
C VAL A 31 -6.78 -21.52 -19.67
N ALA A 32 -5.81 -22.36 -20.07
CA ALA A 32 -5.14 -22.32 -21.38
C ALA A 32 -4.54 -20.94 -21.73
N VAL A 33 -3.97 -20.27 -20.72
CA VAL A 33 -3.28 -18.98 -20.88
C VAL A 33 -1.79 -19.15 -20.59
N GLU A 34 -0.94 -18.70 -21.52
CA GLU A 34 0.52 -18.73 -21.33
C GLU A 34 1.00 -17.44 -20.65
N PRO A 35 1.56 -17.49 -19.43
CA PRO A 35 2.04 -16.31 -18.73
C PRO A 35 3.44 -15.91 -19.19
N ASN A 36 3.67 -14.60 -19.33
CA ASN A 36 5.02 -14.04 -19.33
C ASN A 36 5.53 -13.98 -17.88
N ILE A 37 6.57 -14.77 -17.58
CA ILE A 37 7.12 -14.88 -16.23
C ILE A 37 8.32 -13.96 -16.06
N VAL A 38 8.25 -13.11 -15.04
CA VAL A 38 9.36 -12.27 -14.60
C VAL A 38 9.73 -12.68 -13.18
N ALA A 39 11.00 -13.01 -12.95
CA ALA A 39 11.48 -13.39 -11.64
C ALA A 39 12.73 -12.58 -11.26
N SER A 40 12.88 -12.36 -9.95
CA SER A 40 14.06 -11.76 -9.33
C SER A 40 14.40 -12.54 -8.07
N PHE A 41 15.66 -12.94 -7.93
CA PHE A 41 16.20 -13.60 -6.75
C PHE A 41 17.42 -12.83 -6.26
N ALA A 42 17.33 -12.22 -5.08
CA ALA A 42 18.31 -11.25 -4.60
C ALA A 42 18.95 -11.66 -3.26
N ASP A 43 20.21 -11.25 -3.09
CA ASP A 43 20.91 -11.28 -1.81
C ASP A 43 20.41 -10.17 -0.88
N GLY A 44 20.89 -10.18 0.36
CA GLY A 44 20.54 -9.15 1.35
C GLY A 44 21.40 -7.89 1.20
N PRO A 45 20.92 -6.73 1.68
CA PRO A 45 21.66 -5.46 1.64
C PRO A 45 22.81 -5.38 2.65
N SER A 46 23.08 -6.45 3.41
CA SER A 46 24.24 -6.53 4.30
C SER A 46 25.16 -7.60 3.78
N GLY A 47 26.48 -7.42 3.93
CA GLY A 47 27.53 -8.34 3.48
C GLY A 47 27.46 -9.70 4.17
N ILE A 48 26.40 -10.46 3.92
CA ILE A 48 26.23 -11.84 4.33
C ILE A 48 27.44 -12.58 3.77
N THR A 49 28.14 -13.32 4.64
CA THR A 49 29.38 -14.04 4.33
C THR A 49 29.20 -15.11 3.24
N THR A 50 27.98 -15.39 2.81
CA THR A 50 27.71 -16.25 1.65
C THR A 50 26.55 -15.74 0.81
N SER A 51 26.85 -15.37 -0.43
CA SER A 51 25.88 -14.99 -1.46
C SER A 51 25.02 -16.20 -1.87
N ALA A 52 23.69 -16.04 -1.86
CA ALA A 52 22.78 -17.03 -2.40
C ALA A 52 22.83 -17.04 -3.94
N VAL A 53 23.12 -15.88 -4.55
CA VAL A 53 23.40 -15.76 -5.99
C VAL A 53 24.60 -16.61 -6.38
N ASP A 54 25.73 -16.52 -5.68
CA ASP A 54 26.93 -17.33 -6.00
C ASP A 54 26.66 -18.83 -5.84
N ARG A 55 25.91 -19.23 -4.80
CA ARG A 55 25.49 -20.63 -4.62
C ARG A 55 24.60 -21.09 -5.78
N ALA A 56 23.67 -20.26 -6.22
CA ALA A 56 22.80 -20.56 -7.34
C ALA A 56 23.59 -20.69 -8.65
N LEU A 57 24.50 -19.77 -8.93
CA LEU A 57 25.34 -19.81 -10.14
C LEU A 57 26.32 -20.99 -10.13
N LYS A 58 26.85 -21.36 -8.95
CA LYS A 58 27.65 -22.59 -8.82
C LYS A 58 26.84 -23.85 -9.12
N LYS A 59 25.57 -23.88 -8.73
CA LYS A 59 24.67 -25.04 -8.92
C LYS A 59 24.05 -25.08 -10.33
N TYR A 60 23.79 -23.90 -10.91
CA TYR A 60 23.12 -23.72 -12.19
C TYR A 60 23.88 -22.68 -13.04
N PRO A 61 25.05 -23.04 -13.61
CA PRO A 61 25.93 -22.08 -14.28
C PRO A 61 25.31 -21.38 -15.49
N HIS A 62 24.33 -22.02 -16.16
CA HIS A 62 23.62 -21.44 -17.30
C HIS A 62 22.82 -20.18 -16.96
N LEU A 63 22.59 -19.90 -15.68
CA LEU A 63 21.90 -18.69 -15.22
C LEU A 63 22.81 -17.46 -15.09
N THR A 64 24.11 -17.59 -15.34
CA THR A 64 25.09 -16.48 -15.27
C THR A 64 24.66 -15.23 -16.06
N PRO A 65 24.07 -15.32 -17.27
CA PRO A 65 23.61 -14.14 -18.01
C PRO A 65 22.52 -13.31 -17.28
N LEU A 66 21.83 -13.91 -16.31
CA LEU A 66 20.79 -13.25 -15.51
C LEU A 66 21.35 -12.50 -14.29
N GLN A 67 22.66 -12.61 -14.02
CA GLN A 67 23.26 -11.91 -12.90
C GLN A 67 23.28 -10.40 -13.17
N CYS A 68 22.82 -9.63 -12.19
CA CYS A 68 23.06 -8.20 -12.13
C CYS A 68 23.28 -7.71 -10.71
N ASP A 69 23.93 -6.56 -10.62
CA ASP A 69 24.12 -5.83 -9.38
C ASP A 69 23.30 -4.55 -9.48
N ASP A 70 22.44 -4.29 -8.49
CA ASP A 70 21.67 -3.05 -8.45
C ASP A 70 22.62 -1.85 -8.30
N ALA A 71 22.29 -0.73 -8.94
CA ALA A 71 23.00 0.51 -8.67
C ALA A 71 22.84 0.86 -7.17
N PRO A 72 23.92 1.24 -6.47
CA PRO A 72 23.81 1.67 -5.08
C PRO A 72 22.84 2.86 -5.01
N SER A 73 21.81 2.73 -4.17
CA SER A 73 20.93 3.85 -3.83
C SER A 73 21.52 4.62 -2.65
N ALA A 74 21.15 5.89 -2.46
CA ALA A 74 21.77 6.78 -1.48
C ALA A 74 21.85 6.14 -0.08
N GLY A 75 23.05 5.73 0.33
CA GLY A 75 23.35 5.11 1.64
C GLY A 75 23.17 3.59 1.72
N MET A 76 22.81 2.89 0.65
CA MET A 76 22.63 1.44 0.61
C MET A 76 23.66 0.77 -0.31
N PRO A 77 24.27 -0.35 0.09
CA PRO A 77 25.19 -1.08 -0.78
C PRO A 77 24.43 -1.69 -1.97
N SER A 78 25.18 -1.98 -3.03
CA SER A 78 24.66 -2.73 -4.18
C SER A 78 24.17 -4.11 -3.73
N VAL A 79 23.03 -4.54 -4.29
CA VAL A 79 22.46 -5.86 -4.04
C VAL A 79 22.65 -6.71 -5.28
N ARG A 80 23.30 -7.87 -5.12
CA ARG A 80 23.44 -8.87 -6.17
C ARG A 80 22.12 -9.60 -6.35
N ARG A 81 21.73 -9.84 -7.61
CA ARG A 81 20.49 -10.55 -7.94
C ARG A 81 20.60 -11.34 -9.24
N LEU A 82 19.72 -12.31 -9.40
CA LEU A 82 19.39 -12.97 -10.67
C LEU A 82 18.05 -12.40 -11.15
N THR A 83 18.06 -11.65 -12.24
CA THR A 83 16.86 -11.09 -12.87
C THR A 83 17.07 -10.93 -14.37
N LYS A 84 15.96 -10.89 -15.11
CA LYS A 84 15.98 -10.52 -16.53
C LYS A 84 16.48 -9.07 -16.69
N ARG A 85 17.54 -8.85 -17.49
CA ARG A 85 18.06 -7.51 -17.86
C ARG A 85 17.44 -6.98 -19.17
N ASP A 86 17.16 -7.89 -20.10
CA ASP A 86 16.65 -7.59 -21.45
C ASP A 86 15.70 -8.70 -21.91
N GLU A 87 14.95 -8.46 -22.99
CA GLU A 87 13.96 -9.43 -23.50
C GLU A 87 14.54 -10.80 -23.88
N SER A 88 15.81 -10.82 -24.28
CA SER A 88 16.59 -11.98 -24.74
C SER A 88 16.89 -13.03 -23.66
N HIS A 89 16.94 -12.64 -22.38
CA HIS A 89 17.31 -13.57 -21.29
C HIS A 89 16.16 -13.73 -20.30
N ALA A 90 15.07 -14.35 -20.73
CA ALA A 90 13.95 -14.69 -19.85
C ALA A 90 14.25 -15.90 -18.97
N PHE A 91 13.70 -15.92 -17.76
CA PHE A 91 13.70 -17.13 -16.95
C PHE A 91 12.76 -18.17 -17.59
N ALA A 92 13.28 -19.36 -17.84
CA ALA A 92 12.41 -20.54 -18.00
C ALA A 92 11.72 -20.84 -16.66
N ILE A 93 10.45 -21.25 -16.69
CA ILE A 93 9.69 -21.56 -15.47
C ILE A 93 10.37 -22.66 -14.65
N GLU A 94 11.01 -23.63 -15.31
CA GLU A 94 11.76 -24.71 -14.71
C GLU A 94 12.91 -24.19 -13.84
N ASP A 95 13.60 -23.14 -14.28
CA ASP A 95 14.70 -22.54 -13.53
C ASP A 95 14.19 -21.72 -12.35
N VAL A 96 13.07 -21.00 -12.51
CA VAL A 96 12.39 -20.34 -11.39
C VAL A 96 12.02 -21.37 -10.32
N LEU A 97 11.46 -22.52 -10.72
CA LEU A 97 11.08 -23.59 -9.80
C LEU A 97 12.30 -24.22 -9.10
N ARG A 98 13.38 -24.50 -9.84
CA ARG A 98 14.63 -25.06 -9.28
C ARG A 98 15.28 -24.12 -8.26
N LEU A 99 15.25 -22.81 -8.50
CA LEU A 99 15.73 -21.82 -7.54
C LEU A 99 14.81 -21.74 -6.33
N ALA A 100 13.49 -21.66 -6.56
CA ALA A 100 12.49 -21.54 -5.50
C ALA A 100 12.42 -22.75 -4.57
N ASP A 101 12.62 -23.97 -5.07
CA ASP A 101 12.73 -25.19 -4.24
C ASP A 101 13.94 -25.16 -3.31
N GLY A 102 14.98 -24.39 -3.68
CA GLY A 102 16.15 -24.19 -2.84
C GLY A 102 15.91 -23.25 -1.65
N VAL A 103 14.87 -22.42 -1.71
CA VAL A 103 14.55 -21.39 -0.71
C VAL A 103 13.76 -22.01 0.46
N PRO A 104 14.12 -21.72 1.73
CA PRO A 104 15.17 -20.82 2.19
C PRO A 104 16.48 -21.52 2.58
N ARG A 105 16.63 -22.81 2.30
CA ARG A 105 17.69 -23.65 2.89
C ARG A 105 18.95 -23.67 2.03
N SER A 106 18.90 -24.34 0.88
CA SER A 106 20.08 -24.53 0.02
C SER A 106 20.46 -23.26 -0.73
N LEU A 107 19.45 -22.44 -1.08
CA LEU A 107 19.57 -21.14 -1.71
C LEU A 107 18.88 -20.09 -0.84
N PRO A 108 19.55 -19.53 0.17
CA PRO A 108 18.94 -18.65 1.16
C PRO A 108 18.77 -17.22 0.64
N PHE A 109 18.13 -17.04 -0.52
CA PHE A 109 17.86 -15.72 -1.09
C PHE A 109 17.15 -14.82 -0.07
N HIS A 110 17.63 -13.58 0.05
CA HIS A 110 17.06 -12.61 0.96
C HIS A 110 15.67 -12.19 0.51
N GLU A 111 15.53 -11.95 -0.80
CA GLU A 111 14.31 -11.51 -1.44
C GLU A 111 14.09 -12.30 -2.74
N VAL A 112 12.85 -12.73 -2.94
CA VAL A 112 12.38 -13.38 -4.16
C VAL A 112 11.08 -12.73 -4.60
N ALA A 113 11.02 -12.34 -5.87
CA ALA A 113 9.80 -11.88 -6.51
C ALA A 113 9.57 -12.70 -7.77
N VAL A 114 8.39 -13.30 -7.91
CA VAL A 114 7.97 -14.02 -9.13
C VAL A 114 6.64 -13.47 -9.57
N GLN A 115 6.57 -13.05 -10.83
CA GLN A 115 5.40 -12.44 -11.42
C GLN A 115 4.96 -13.19 -12.66
N PHE A 116 3.68 -13.53 -12.72
CA PHE A 116 2.99 -14.10 -13.87
C PHE A 116 2.15 -13.00 -14.53
N ARG A 117 2.53 -12.59 -15.74
CA ARG A 117 1.86 -11.51 -16.49
C ARG A 117 1.12 -12.10 -17.68
N HIS A 118 0.00 -11.50 -18.05
CA HIS A 118 -0.72 -11.80 -19.29
C HIS A 118 -1.52 -10.58 -19.73
N ALA A 119 -1.80 -10.45 -21.03
CA ALA A 119 -2.54 -9.32 -21.58
C ALA A 119 -3.96 -9.18 -20.98
N ASP A 120 -4.58 -10.30 -20.59
CA ASP A 120 -5.89 -10.31 -19.93
C ASP A 120 -5.91 -9.64 -18.55
N PHE A 121 -4.76 -9.46 -17.89
CA PHE A 121 -4.69 -8.63 -16.69
C PHE A 121 -4.79 -7.12 -17.03
N GLY A 122 -4.76 -6.77 -18.31
CA GLY A 122 -4.86 -5.43 -18.85
C GLY A 122 -3.52 -4.84 -19.29
N HIS A 123 -3.57 -3.58 -19.73
CA HIS A 123 -2.41 -2.80 -20.13
C HIS A 123 -2.16 -1.69 -19.10
N SER A 124 -0.94 -1.64 -18.55
CA SER A 124 -0.54 -0.54 -17.67
C SER A 124 0.04 0.58 -18.52
N VAL A 125 -0.63 1.73 -18.53
CA VAL A 125 -0.11 2.97 -19.13
C VAL A 125 0.41 3.85 -17.99
N HIS A 126 1.56 3.53 -17.43
CA HIS A 126 2.19 4.38 -16.41
C HIS A 126 3.65 4.66 -16.69
N ASN A 127 3.94 5.94 -16.92
CA ASN A 127 5.28 6.54 -16.96
C ASN A 127 5.66 7.03 -15.55
N ALA A 128 6.81 6.55 -15.04
CA ALA A 128 7.74 7.11 -14.04
C ALA A 128 7.16 7.79 -12.77
N SER A 129 7.41 7.36 -11.53
CA SER A 129 8.72 7.05 -10.93
C SER A 129 8.55 6.11 -9.72
N GLY A 130 9.31 5.01 -9.67
CA GLY A 130 9.26 3.97 -8.63
C GLY A 130 8.86 2.59 -9.20
N PRO A 131 9.10 1.47 -8.47
CA PRO A 131 8.62 0.16 -8.89
C PRO A 131 7.10 0.14 -8.85
N SER A 132 6.47 0.50 -9.97
CA SER A 132 5.03 0.38 -10.14
C SER A 132 4.64 -1.11 -10.08
N PRO A 133 3.60 -1.50 -9.33
CA PRO A 133 3.19 -2.90 -9.31
C PRO A 133 2.69 -3.26 -10.71
N ALA A 134 3.36 -4.21 -11.36
CA ALA A 134 2.98 -4.64 -12.70
C ALA A 134 1.70 -5.49 -12.64
N LEU A 135 0.88 -5.42 -13.70
CA LEU A 135 -0.34 -6.23 -13.82
C LEU A 135 0.02 -7.72 -13.92
N GLY A 136 -0.75 -8.57 -13.26
CA GLY A 136 -0.50 -10.01 -13.14
C GLY A 136 -0.64 -10.53 -11.71
N ILE A 137 -0.16 -11.76 -11.51
CA ILE A 137 -0.06 -12.39 -10.19
C ILE A 137 1.38 -12.30 -9.71
N THR A 138 1.58 -11.77 -8.51
CA THR A 138 2.90 -11.59 -7.90
C THR A 138 2.99 -12.42 -6.62
N ILE A 139 4.05 -13.20 -6.54
CA ILE A 139 4.52 -13.86 -5.32
C ILE A 139 5.75 -13.09 -4.86
N HIS A 140 5.73 -12.61 -3.62
CA HIS A 140 6.89 -11.99 -2.98
C HIS A 140 7.24 -12.79 -1.72
N ASP A 141 8.52 -13.07 -1.54
CA ASP A 141 9.05 -13.79 -0.40
C ASP A 141 10.37 -13.15 0.04
N SER A 142 10.38 -12.50 1.20
CA SER A 142 11.56 -11.80 1.73
C SER A 142 11.82 -12.15 3.19
N TRP A 143 13.08 -12.08 3.60
CA TRP A 143 13.43 -12.06 5.01
C TRP A 143 13.08 -10.70 5.61
N TRP A 144 12.40 -10.72 6.75
CA TRP A 144 12.13 -9.56 7.59
C TRP A 144 12.63 -9.81 9.01
N VAL A 145 12.60 -8.79 9.86
CA VAL A 145 13.18 -8.78 11.23
C VAL A 145 12.84 -10.04 12.04
N ASN A 146 11.62 -10.58 11.89
CA ASN A 146 11.13 -11.73 12.68
C ASN A 146 10.93 -13.02 11.85
N GLY A 147 11.52 -13.11 10.66
CA GLY A 147 11.43 -14.29 9.79
C GLY A 147 10.96 -13.97 8.36
N ARG A 148 10.68 -15.02 7.59
CA ARG A 148 10.25 -14.86 6.19
C ARG A 148 8.82 -14.35 6.10
N ARG A 149 8.62 -13.30 5.32
CA ARG A 149 7.34 -12.75 4.94
C ARG A 149 7.05 -13.16 3.51
N ARG A 150 5.94 -13.88 3.31
CA ARG A 150 5.44 -14.26 1.99
C ARG A 150 4.08 -13.63 1.72
N THR A 151 3.90 -13.13 0.51
CA THR A 151 2.64 -12.55 0.03
C THR A 151 2.31 -13.07 -1.36
N LEU A 152 1.03 -13.33 -1.60
CA LEU A 152 0.45 -13.60 -2.92
C LEU A 152 -0.54 -12.48 -3.22
N SER A 153 -0.35 -11.78 -4.33
CA SER A 153 -1.25 -10.71 -4.75
C SER A 153 -1.55 -10.78 -6.25
N ALA A 154 -2.73 -10.37 -6.65
CA ALA A 154 -3.08 -10.14 -8.04
C ALA A 154 -3.32 -8.66 -8.29
N LEU A 155 -2.95 -8.18 -9.47
CA LEU A 155 -3.28 -6.84 -9.95
C LEU A 155 -3.81 -6.95 -11.38
N TYR A 156 -5.04 -6.52 -11.62
CA TYR A 156 -5.65 -6.49 -12.96
C TYR A 156 -6.33 -5.15 -13.19
N SER A 157 -6.58 -4.78 -14.44
CA SER A 157 -7.35 -3.58 -14.78
C SER A 157 -8.73 -3.91 -15.35
N VAL A 158 -9.70 -3.04 -15.10
CA VAL A 158 -11.04 -3.06 -15.72
C VAL A 158 -11.41 -1.66 -16.19
N ASP A 159 -12.24 -1.59 -17.23
CA ASP A 159 -12.85 -0.34 -17.68
C ASP A 159 -14.13 -0.09 -16.90
N ALA A 160 -14.05 0.78 -15.90
CA ALA A 160 -15.19 1.14 -15.06
C ALA A 160 -15.99 2.30 -15.66
N ASP A 161 -17.31 2.17 -15.63
CA ASP A 161 -18.25 3.27 -15.85
C ASP A 161 -18.41 4.08 -14.55
N VAL A 162 -18.25 5.40 -14.64
CA VAL A 162 -18.40 6.35 -13.52
C VAL A 162 -19.83 6.34 -12.98
N THR A 163 -20.82 6.04 -13.83
CA THR A 163 -22.23 6.02 -13.46
C THR A 163 -22.67 4.70 -12.82
N SER A 164 -21.87 3.64 -12.98
CA SER A 164 -22.15 2.34 -12.38
C SER A 164 -22.02 2.37 -10.85
N LYS A 165 -22.80 1.52 -10.19
CA LYS A 165 -22.70 1.31 -8.73
C LYS A 165 -21.61 0.31 -8.36
N THR A 166 -21.26 -0.58 -9.27
CA THR A 166 -20.31 -1.68 -9.05
C THR A 166 -19.22 -1.68 -10.10
N LEU A 167 -18.02 -2.13 -9.71
CA LEU A 167 -16.97 -2.38 -10.68
C LEU A 167 -17.36 -3.59 -11.55
N PRO A 168 -16.98 -3.59 -12.84
CA PRO A 168 -17.06 -4.78 -13.66
C PRO A 168 -16.27 -5.92 -13.03
N ASP A 169 -16.75 -7.14 -13.23
CA ASP A 169 -15.97 -8.33 -12.90
C ASP A 169 -14.68 -8.38 -13.72
N PRO A 170 -13.61 -9.04 -13.21
CA PRO A 170 -12.44 -9.33 -14.03
C PRO A 170 -12.80 -10.17 -15.26
N PRO A 171 -11.97 -10.13 -16.33
CA PRO A 171 -12.08 -11.02 -17.47
C PRO A 171 -12.20 -12.49 -17.01
N SER A 172 -12.92 -13.31 -17.78
CA SER A 172 -13.29 -14.68 -17.37
C SER A 172 -12.08 -15.56 -17.05
N SER A 173 -11.01 -15.47 -17.84
CA SER A 173 -9.72 -16.15 -17.62
C SER A 173 -9.10 -15.77 -16.27
N ILE A 174 -9.04 -14.46 -15.99
CA ILE A 174 -8.52 -13.94 -14.72
C ILE A 174 -9.40 -14.35 -13.55
N ARG A 175 -10.72 -14.25 -13.69
CA ARG A 175 -11.68 -14.66 -12.66
C ARG A 175 -11.51 -16.13 -12.28
N ALA A 176 -11.36 -17.01 -13.28
CA ALA A 176 -11.10 -18.43 -13.07
C ALA A 176 -9.81 -18.64 -12.26
N ILE A 177 -8.69 -18.01 -12.67
CA ILE A 177 -7.43 -18.10 -11.92
C ILE A 177 -7.60 -17.62 -10.46
N LEU A 178 -8.24 -16.46 -10.25
CA LEU A 178 -8.39 -15.88 -8.92
C LEU A 178 -9.27 -16.72 -7.99
N ALA A 179 -10.25 -17.44 -8.53
CA ALA A 179 -11.13 -18.31 -7.74
C ALA A 179 -10.35 -19.40 -6.99
N HIS A 180 -9.23 -19.88 -7.54
CA HIS A 180 -8.38 -20.90 -6.91
C HIS A 180 -7.55 -20.40 -5.73
N PHE A 181 -7.41 -19.08 -5.55
CA PHE A 181 -6.72 -18.51 -4.40
C PHE A 181 -7.66 -18.27 -3.21
N GLY A 182 -8.96 -18.50 -3.39
CA GLY A 182 -9.99 -18.29 -2.39
C GLY A 182 -10.33 -16.81 -2.17
N LYS A 183 -10.97 -16.51 -1.04
CA LYS A 183 -11.41 -15.15 -0.74
C LYS A 183 -10.20 -14.23 -0.49
N PRO A 184 -10.11 -13.07 -1.17
CA PRO A 184 -9.04 -12.12 -0.90
C PRO A 184 -9.11 -11.60 0.54
N ARG A 185 -7.94 -11.47 1.17
CA ARG A 185 -7.78 -10.88 2.51
C ARG A 185 -8.03 -9.37 2.47
N SER A 186 -7.59 -8.72 1.40
CA SER A 186 -7.79 -7.28 1.17
C SER A 186 -7.83 -6.99 -0.31
N SER A 187 -8.49 -5.88 -0.67
CA SER A 187 -8.54 -5.35 -2.03
C SER A 187 -8.30 -3.85 -2.00
N ARG A 188 -7.63 -3.32 -3.03
CA ARG A 188 -7.34 -1.90 -3.23
C ARG A 188 -7.59 -1.53 -4.69
N GLN A 189 -8.12 -0.34 -4.91
CA GLN A 189 -8.34 0.18 -6.25
C GLN A 189 -7.43 1.39 -6.49
N PHE A 190 -6.89 1.46 -7.70
CA PHE A 190 -6.05 2.54 -8.19
C PHE A 190 -6.59 2.98 -9.54
N LEU A 191 -6.70 4.29 -9.79
CA LEU A 191 -6.95 4.76 -11.14
C LEU A 191 -5.68 4.67 -11.96
N LEU A 192 -5.80 4.09 -13.16
CA LEU A 192 -4.77 4.15 -14.17
C LEU A 192 -5.00 5.41 -15.00
N LYS A 193 -3.97 6.24 -15.13
CA LYS A 193 -4.03 7.40 -16.02
C LYS A 193 -3.90 6.90 -17.45
N SER A 194 -4.93 7.11 -18.26
CA SER A 194 -4.80 6.94 -19.70
C SER A 194 -3.86 8.01 -20.23
N SER A 195 -2.67 7.64 -20.70
CA SER A 195 -1.84 8.52 -21.53
C SER A 195 -2.44 8.58 -22.93
N VAL A 196 -3.63 9.16 -23.08
CA VAL A 196 -4.09 9.54 -24.41
C VAL A 196 -3.52 10.94 -24.68
N ALA A 197 -2.44 10.98 -25.43
CA ALA A 197 -2.13 12.14 -26.25
C ALA A 197 -3.25 12.25 -27.28
N THR A 198 -4.30 13.01 -26.97
CA THR A 198 -5.42 13.21 -27.88
C THR A 198 -4.98 14.19 -28.97
N THR A 199 -4.85 13.68 -30.20
CA THR A 199 -4.98 14.47 -31.42
C THR A 199 -6.24 15.34 -31.34
N PRO A 200 -6.18 16.64 -31.68
CA PRO A 200 -7.30 17.55 -31.47
C PRO A 200 -8.32 17.40 -32.60
N ASN A 201 -9.27 16.48 -32.47
CA ASN A 201 -10.55 16.61 -33.16
C ASN A 201 -11.59 15.65 -32.57
N GLU A 202 -12.41 16.17 -31.66
CA GLU A 202 -13.86 16.02 -31.59
C GLU A 202 -14.36 16.52 -30.23
N ALA A 203 -15.29 17.46 -30.27
CA ALA A 203 -15.80 18.17 -29.11
C ALA A 203 -16.72 17.28 -28.28
N HIS A 204 -16.18 16.67 -27.22
CA HIS A 204 -16.96 16.26 -26.05
C HIS A 204 -16.53 17.11 -24.83
N PRO A 205 -17.43 17.91 -24.24
CA PRO A 205 -17.14 18.67 -23.03
C PRO A 205 -17.25 17.73 -21.83
N SER A 206 -16.18 17.00 -21.56
CA SER A 206 -15.91 16.48 -20.22
C SER A 206 -14.49 16.88 -19.90
N ALA A 207 -14.34 18.14 -19.47
CA ALA A 207 -13.11 18.62 -18.90
C ALA A 207 -12.82 17.75 -17.69
N VAL A 208 -11.93 16.77 -17.84
CA VAL A 208 -11.35 16.03 -16.71
C VAL A 208 -10.56 17.07 -15.94
N THR A 209 -11.18 17.66 -14.91
CA THR A 209 -10.48 18.50 -13.96
C THR A 209 -9.36 17.67 -13.36
N ASN A 210 -8.13 18.14 -13.50
CA ASN A 210 -7.01 17.52 -12.80
C ASN A 210 -7.16 17.85 -11.31
N ASP A 211 -8.03 17.10 -10.63
CA ASP A 211 -8.47 17.34 -9.25
C ASP A 211 -7.28 17.57 -8.32
N ARG A 212 -6.16 16.91 -8.59
CA ARG A 212 -4.90 17.08 -7.85
C ARG A 212 -4.39 18.53 -7.85
N ALA A 213 -4.44 19.22 -8.98
CA ALA A 213 -4.03 20.62 -9.08
C ALA A 213 -5.00 21.53 -8.34
N THR A 214 -6.31 21.22 -8.41
CA THR A 214 -7.37 21.95 -7.71
C THR A 214 -7.25 21.83 -6.18
N ILE A 215 -6.93 20.65 -5.66
CA ILE A 215 -6.83 20.43 -4.21
C ILE A 215 -5.48 20.84 -3.61
N ALA A 216 -4.42 20.95 -4.42
CA ALA A 216 -3.09 21.31 -3.94
C ALA A 216 -3.07 22.61 -3.10
N PRO A 217 -3.69 23.74 -3.53
CA PRO A 217 -3.76 24.94 -2.71
C PRO A 217 -4.55 24.74 -1.41
N ILE A 218 -5.61 23.93 -1.42
CA ILE A 218 -6.39 23.60 -0.23
C ILE A 218 -5.49 22.85 0.77
N ILE A 219 -4.78 21.81 0.34
CA ILE A 219 -3.85 21.07 1.20
C ILE A 219 -2.79 22.02 1.79
N ALA A 220 -2.20 22.89 0.96
CA ALA A 220 -1.18 23.83 1.40
C ALA A 220 -1.72 24.79 2.48
N LYS A 221 -2.92 25.33 2.29
CA LYS A 221 -3.63 26.19 3.26
C LYS A 221 -3.75 25.52 4.62
N TYR A 222 -4.23 24.28 4.69
CA TYR A 222 -4.41 23.58 5.97
C TYR A 222 -3.08 23.13 6.58
N ARG A 223 -2.08 22.75 5.78
CA ARG A 223 -0.75 22.42 6.31
C ARG A 223 -0.09 23.62 6.99
N THR A 224 -0.10 24.78 6.34
CA THR A 224 0.46 26.00 6.91
C THR A 224 -0.37 26.52 8.09
N GLY A 225 -1.70 26.39 8.02
CA GLY A 225 -2.62 26.85 9.07
C GLY A 225 -2.85 25.88 10.23
N MET A 226 -2.26 24.67 10.22
CA MET A 226 -2.60 23.61 11.18
C MET A 226 -2.38 24.04 12.64
N ARG A 227 -1.26 24.72 12.92
CA ARG A 227 -0.96 25.20 14.27
C ARG A 227 -2.02 26.17 14.78
N SER A 228 -2.33 27.20 13.99
CA SER A 228 -3.34 28.20 14.35
C SER A 228 -4.74 27.60 14.47
N LEU A 229 -5.06 26.58 13.66
CA LEU A 229 -6.30 25.82 13.80
C LEU A 229 -6.39 25.14 15.17
N ILE A 230 -5.33 24.47 15.62
CA ILE A 230 -5.30 23.78 16.91
C ILE A 230 -5.38 24.77 18.08
N GLU A 231 -4.62 25.88 18.03
CA GLU A 231 -4.65 26.92 19.05
C GLU A 231 -6.06 27.50 19.22
N ARG A 232 -6.80 27.66 18.11
CA ARG A 232 -8.19 28.14 18.12
C ARG A 232 -9.18 27.11 18.66
N LEU A 233 -8.95 25.82 18.41
CA LEU A 233 -9.90 24.76 18.76
C LEU A 233 -10.06 24.53 20.27
N LYS A 234 -9.12 25.01 21.10
CA LYS A 234 -9.09 24.75 22.55
C LYS A 234 -9.32 23.27 22.85
N LEU A 235 -8.32 22.45 22.50
CA LEU A 235 -8.38 20.99 22.66
C LEU A 235 -8.81 20.59 24.08
N PRO A 236 -9.56 19.48 24.23
CA PRO A 236 -10.13 19.07 25.52
C PRO A 236 -9.06 18.76 26.58
N HIS A 237 -7.85 18.39 26.16
CA HIS A 237 -6.73 18.12 27.07
C HIS A 237 -5.49 18.94 26.71
N ASP A 238 -4.93 19.61 27.71
CA ASP A 238 -3.63 20.29 27.61
C ASP A 238 -2.51 19.27 27.79
N LEU A 239 -2.10 18.63 26.69
CA LEU A 239 -1.02 17.67 26.70
C LEU A 239 0.35 18.37 26.81
N PRO A 240 1.29 17.85 27.61
CA PRO A 240 2.61 18.45 27.76
C PRO A 240 3.42 18.41 26.45
N PRO A 241 4.46 19.25 26.33
CA PRO A 241 5.44 19.16 25.26
C PRO A 241 6.02 17.75 25.09
N GLU A 242 6.41 17.38 23.87
CA GLU A 242 6.85 16.03 23.51
C GLU A 242 8.01 15.52 24.37
N ASN A 243 8.99 16.37 24.66
CA ASN A 243 10.15 16.05 25.50
C ASN A 243 9.73 15.72 26.93
N GLU A 244 8.82 16.50 27.53
CA GLU A 244 8.30 16.25 28.88
C GLU A 244 7.47 14.98 28.92
N ALA A 245 6.59 14.77 27.93
CA ALA A 245 5.77 13.57 27.80
C ALA A 245 6.62 12.29 27.77
N ARG A 246 7.77 12.31 27.07
CA ARG A 246 8.71 11.16 27.03
C ARG A 246 9.26 10.78 28.40
N HIS A 247 9.46 11.75 29.29
CA HIS A 247 10.03 11.52 30.61
C HIS A 247 8.99 11.06 31.64
N MET A 248 7.75 11.53 31.52
CA MET A 248 6.65 11.21 32.45
C MET A 248 6.05 9.83 32.22
N ASN A 249 6.04 9.36 30.97
CA ASN A 249 5.20 8.26 30.56
C ASN A 249 5.95 6.92 30.43
N ARG A 250 6.20 6.25 31.56
CA ARG A 250 6.86 4.92 31.61
C ARG A 250 5.91 3.72 31.68
N GLY A 251 4.60 3.96 31.81
CA GLY A 251 3.58 2.91 31.97
C GLY A 251 3.32 2.09 30.70
N GLY A 252 2.49 1.05 30.81
CA GLY A 252 1.92 0.29 29.68
C GLY A 252 0.63 0.94 29.19
N SER A 253 0.48 1.13 27.88
CA SER A 253 -0.70 1.81 27.30
C SER A 253 -1.96 0.93 27.21
N GLY A 254 -1.88 -0.32 27.67
CA GLY A 254 -2.97 -1.28 27.51
C GLY A 254 -3.38 -1.50 26.05
N PRO A 255 -4.56 -2.09 25.82
CA PRO A 255 -5.13 -2.19 24.48
C PRO A 255 -5.54 -0.81 23.97
N LEU A 256 -4.97 -0.39 22.84
CA LEU A 256 -5.20 0.95 22.28
C LEU A 256 -6.52 1.08 21.49
N LYS A 257 -7.02 -0.04 20.93
CA LYS A 257 -8.17 -0.05 20.02
C LYS A 257 -9.50 0.39 20.67
N PRO A 258 -9.84 0.02 21.91
CA PRO A 258 -11.11 0.41 22.53
C PRO A 258 -11.33 1.93 22.52
N ALA A 259 -10.35 2.72 22.99
CA ALA A 259 -10.46 4.18 22.98
C ALA A 259 -10.72 4.76 21.58
N LEU A 260 -10.13 4.18 20.53
CA LEU A 260 -10.38 4.60 19.15
C LEU A 260 -11.80 4.25 18.68
N VAL A 261 -12.31 3.08 19.04
CA VAL A 261 -13.68 2.66 18.71
C VAL A 261 -14.67 3.58 19.41
N ASP A 262 -14.49 3.79 20.71
CA ASP A 262 -15.39 4.60 21.54
C ASP A 262 -15.44 6.05 21.04
N ALA A 263 -14.28 6.61 20.66
CA ALA A 263 -14.22 7.98 20.16
C ALA A 263 -14.78 8.14 18.73
N PHE A 264 -14.68 7.15 17.84
CA PHE A 264 -14.93 7.38 16.42
C PHE A 264 -16.12 6.61 15.81
N SER A 265 -16.64 5.58 16.49
CA SER A 265 -17.79 4.83 15.95
C SER A 265 -19.07 5.66 15.85
N SER A 266 -19.34 6.54 16.82
CA SER A 266 -20.46 7.49 16.76
C SER A 266 -20.31 8.53 15.64
N ARG A 267 -19.07 8.76 15.16
CA ARG A 267 -18.74 9.62 14.01
C ARG A 267 -18.82 8.86 12.67
N GLY A 268 -19.24 7.60 12.70
CA GLY A 268 -19.41 6.75 11.51
C GLY A 268 -18.12 6.15 10.96
N PHE A 269 -17.02 6.18 11.72
CA PHE A 269 -15.77 5.54 11.31
C PHE A 269 -15.71 4.08 11.75
N ASP A 270 -15.26 3.23 10.83
CA ASP A 270 -14.93 1.84 11.10
C ASP A 270 -13.44 1.70 11.45
N CYS A 271 -13.15 1.25 12.68
CA CYS A 271 -11.78 1.08 13.16
C CYS A 271 -11.20 -0.32 12.85
N HIS A 272 -10.17 -0.36 12.01
CA HIS A 272 -9.43 -1.55 11.60
C HIS A 272 -7.96 -1.49 12.05
N GLY A 273 -7.28 -2.64 12.02
CA GLY A 273 -5.86 -2.76 12.37
C GLY A 273 -5.59 -3.28 13.80
N GLY A 274 -4.32 -3.25 14.19
CA GLY A 274 -3.82 -3.76 15.48
C GLY A 274 -2.28 -3.82 15.56
N SER A 275 -1.76 -3.89 16.80
CA SER A 275 -0.32 -4.08 17.15
C SER A 275 0.70 -3.11 16.54
N GLY A 276 0.30 -1.90 16.12
CA GLY A 276 1.23 -0.91 15.57
C GLY A 276 0.59 0.07 14.60
N LEU A 277 -0.47 -0.34 13.90
CA LEU A 277 -1.16 0.51 12.94
C LEU A 277 -2.67 0.36 13.06
N PHE A 278 -3.36 1.49 13.15
CA PHE A 278 -4.82 1.58 13.07
C PHE A 278 -5.23 2.42 11.87
N THR A 279 -6.29 1.98 11.20
CA THR A 279 -6.92 2.69 10.09
C THR A 279 -8.40 2.84 10.42
N LEU A 280 -8.85 4.07 10.57
CA LEU A 280 -10.25 4.43 10.73
C LEU A 280 -10.73 5.01 9.41
N GLN A 281 -11.81 4.48 8.86
CA GLN A 281 -12.34 4.94 7.58
C GLN A 281 -13.84 5.16 7.65
N ARG A 282 -14.32 6.18 6.92
CA ARG A 282 -15.74 6.35 6.60
C ARG A 282 -15.92 6.89 5.19
N ARG A 283 -17.13 6.78 4.67
CA ARG A 283 -17.52 7.36 3.37
C ARG A 283 -18.30 8.66 3.58
N THR A 284 -18.07 9.66 2.73
CA THR A 284 -18.86 10.89 2.69
C THR A 284 -20.12 10.71 1.84
N THR A 285 -21.03 11.68 1.88
CA THR A 285 -22.22 11.73 1.02
C THR A 285 -21.88 11.79 -0.47
N ASP A 286 -20.73 12.36 -0.81
CA ASP A 286 -20.20 12.46 -2.18
C ASP A 286 -19.29 11.28 -2.54
N ASN A 287 -19.39 10.18 -1.79
CA ASN A 287 -18.66 8.92 -1.94
C ASN A 287 -17.13 8.99 -1.80
N HIS A 288 -16.55 10.13 -1.45
CA HIS A 288 -15.15 10.19 -1.05
C HIS A 288 -14.91 9.38 0.22
N VAL A 289 -13.67 8.93 0.42
CA VAL A 289 -13.28 8.20 1.63
C VAL A 289 -12.45 9.09 2.52
N VAL A 290 -12.90 9.27 3.75
CA VAL A 290 -12.14 9.92 4.82
C VAL A 290 -11.42 8.82 5.60
N GLU A 291 -10.11 8.96 5.75
CA GLU A 291 -9.23 8.00 6.42
C GLU A 291 -8.41 8.72 7.50
N LEU A 292 -8.49 8.23 8.74
CA LEU A 292 -7.56 8.55 9.81
C LEU A 292 -6.64 7.34 10.03
N LYS A 293 -5.36 7.52 9.74
CA LYS A 293 -4.33 6.52 9.93
C LYS A 293 -3.47 6.87 11.14
N LEU A 294 -3.35 5.94 12.08
CA LEU A 294 -2.58 6.09 13.31
C LEU A 294 -1.49 5.02 13.34
N ASP A 295 -0.24 5.44 13.18
CA ASP A 295 0.93 4.60 13.46
C ASP A 295 1.30 4.82 14.92
N VAL A 296 1.12 3.80 15.75
CA VAL A 296 1.40 3.85 17.20
C VAL A 296 2.76 3.24 17.55
N GLY A 297 3.54 2.86 16.53
CA GLY A 297 4.92 2.40 16.65
C GLY A 297 5.10 1.27 17.66
N THR A 298 5.13 0.01 17.20
CA THR A 298 5.30 -1.16 18.09
C THR A 298 6.52 -1.04 19.01
N TRP A 299 7.56 -0.29 18.59
CA TRP A 299 8.79 -0.07 19.34
C TRP A 299 8.92 1.34 19.94
N SER A 300 8.49 2.38 19.21
CA SER A 300 8.63 3.78 19.68
C SER A 300 7.57 4.19 20.71
N ARG A 301 6.47 3.41 20.83
CA ARG A 301 5.33 3.68 21.72
C ARG A 301 4.84 5.13 21.58
N SER A 302 4.88 5.62 20.35
CA SER A 302 4.55 6.99 19.98
C SER A 302 3.56 6.96 18.83
N VAL A 303 2.61 7.88 18.85
CA VAL A 303 1.60 7.99 17.81
C VAL A 303 1.97 9.04 16.78
N THR A 304 1.81 8.69 15.50
CA THR A 304 1.72 9.61 14.38
C THR A 304 0.33 9.47 13.78
N ALA A 305 -0.39 10.59 13.68
CA ALA A 305 -1.73 10.64 13.13
C ALA A 305 -1.73 11.32 11.76
N MET A 306 -2.44 10.74 10.80
CA MET A 306 -2.57 11.29 9.45
C MET A 306 -4.02 11.21 9.00
N PHE A 307 -4.57 12.36 8.63
CA PHE A 307 -5.92 12.51 8.12
C PHE A 307 -5.90 12.65 6.61
N ARG A 308 -6.78 11.93 5.93
CA ARG A 308 -6.82 11.88 4.47
C ARG A 308 -8.23 11.96 3.94
N VAL A 309 -8.39 12.69 2.85
CA VAL A 309 -9.58 12.61 1.99
C VAL A 309 -9.14 12.04 0.65
N ARG A 310 -9.71 10.90 0.28
CA ARG A 310 -9.36 10.16 -0.94
C ARG A 310 -10.55 10.20 -1.90
N GLY A 311 -10.27 10.66 -3.11
CA GLY A 311 -11.13 10.49 -4.27
C GLY A 311 -10.43 9.64 -5.32
N PRO A 312 -11.09 9.38 -6.46
CA PRO A 312 -10.52 8.56 -7.52
C PRO A 312 -9.19 9.12 -8.02
N GLU A 313 -9.13 10.43 -8.28
CA GLU A 313 -7.97 11.08 -8.89
C GLU A 313 -7.06 11.81 -7.90
N PHE A 314 -7.40 11.79 -6.61
CA PHE A 314 -6.72 12.60 -5.62
C PHE A 314 -6.58 11.95 -4.25
N ASN A 315 -5.54 12.37 -3.52
CA ASN A 315 -5.29 11.99 -2.14
C ASN A 315 -4.81 13.23 -1.36
N ALA A 316 -5.73 13.82 -0.60
CA ALA A 316 -5.47 15.00 0.21
C ALA A 316 -5.07 14.57 1.62
N ALA A 317 -3.78 14.70 1.97
CA ALA A 317 -3.25 14.19 3.23
C ALA A 317 -2.69 15.30 4.13
N LEU A 318 -3.12 15.30 5.39
CA LEU A 318 -2.66 16.17 6.47
C LEU A 318 -2.07 15.33 7.59
N GLU A 319 -0.92 15.75 8.10
CA GLU A 319 -0.40 15.24 9.37
C GLU A 319 -1.14 15.94 10.51
N LEU A 320 -1.58 15.18 11.51
CA LEU A 320 -2.32 15.70 12.65
C LEU A 320 -1.42 15.76 13.89
N PRO A 321 -1.15 16.95 14.42
CA PRO A 321 -0.63 17.08 15.77
C PRO A 321 -1.69 16.64 16.78
N VAL A 322 -1.26 16.18 17.95
CA VAL A 322 -2.18 15.86 19.07
C VAL A 322 -2.28 17.00 20.09
N THR A 323 -1.41 18.00 19.96
CA THR A 323 -1.36 19.24 20.77
C THR A 323 -0.61 20.33 20.00
N ALA A 324 -0.90 21.60 20.29
CA ALA A 324 -0.16 22.74 19.74
C ALA A 324 1.31 22.79 20.22
N ARG A 325 1.61 22.12 21.34
CA ARG A 325 2.94 22.12 21.99
C ARG A 325 3.89 21.04 21.45
N ALA A 326 3.41 20.17 20.56
CA ALA A 326 4.24 19.14 19.92
C ALA A 326 4.98 19.77 18.73
N GLN A 327 6.30 19.60 18.70
CA GLN A 327 7.14 20.06 17.58
C GLN A 327 7.49 18.93 16.61
N GLY A 328 7.46 17.67 17.07
CA GLY A 328 7.72 16.50 16.25
C GLY A 328 6.48 15.90 15.60
N ARG A 329 6.74 14.96 14.69
CA ARG A 329 5.76 14.15 13.96
C ARG A 329 5.12 13.02 14.78
N GLN A 330 5.70 12.75 15.95
CA GLN A 330 5.28 11.66 16.82
C GLN A 330 5.04 12.18 18.22
N TYR A 331 4.03 11.66 18.91
CA TYR A 331 3.77 12.00 20.30
C TYR A 331 3.78 10.74 21.18
N PRO A 332 4.49 10.74 22.34
CA PRO A 332 4.53 9.59 23.23
C PRO A 332 3.15 9.18 23.73
N ILE A 333 2.81 7.90 23.61
CA ILE A 333 1.51 7.37 24.05
C ILE A 333 1.48 7.22 25.56
N GLY A 334 2.51 6.59 26.14
CA GLY A 334 2.58 6.38 27.58
C GLY A 334 1.66 5.32 28.14
N ASP A 335 0.80 5.74 29.06
CA ASP A 335 -0.20 4.90 29.73
C ASP A 335 -1.59 5.03 29.08
N VAL A 336 -2.57 4.33 29.67
CA VAL A 336 -3.95 4.29 29.18
C VAL A 336 -4.60 5.68 29.23
N GLU A 337 -4.42 6.40 30.32
CA GLU A 337 -5.05 7.71 30.52
C GLU A 337 -4.52 8.74 29.53
N ASN A 338 -3.20 8.80 29.32
CA ASN A 338 -2.62 9.69 28.33
C ASN A 338 -3.04 9.30 26.90
N TRP A 339 -3.18 8.00 26.61
CA TRP A 339 -3.71 7.54 25.33
C TRP A 339 -5.15 8.03 25.08
N GLU A 340 -6.04 7.91 26.07
CA GLU A 340 -7.42 8.40 25.97
C GLU A 340 -7.47 9.91 25.72
N ARG A 341 -6.63 10.69 26.42
CA ARG A 341 -6.51 12.14 26.21
C ARG A 341 -6.02 12.49 24.79
N VAL A 342 -5.02 11.75 24.30
CA VAL A 342 -4.51 11.88 22.92
C VAL A 342 -5.62 11.60 21.91
N VAL A 343 -6.38 10.50 22.10
CA VAL A 343 -7.49 10.14 21.21
C VAL A 343 -8.59 11.20 21.23
N ALA A 344 -8.95 11.73 22.40
CA ALA A 344 -9.94 12.80 22.53
C ALA A 344 -9.52 14.08 21.79
N ASN A 345 -8.25 14.49 21.92
CA ASN A 345 -7.71 15.63 21.18
C ASN A 345 -7.77 15.40 19.65
N ILE A 346 -7.37 14.20 19.18
CA ILE A 346 -7.45 13.85 17.74
C ILE A 346 -8.91 13.90 17.27
N ALA A 347 -9.87 13.39 18.05
CA ALA A 347 -11.28 13.41 17.69
C ALA A 347 -11.80 14.85 17.50
N THR A 348 -11.44 15.79 18.39
CA THR A 348 -11.80 17.21 18.24
C THR A 348 -11.20 17.84 16.98
N ILE A 349 -9.95 17.52 16.64
CA ILE A 349 -9.31 18.02 15.41
C ILE A 349 -10.01 17.44 14.18
N VAL A 350 -10.36 16.15 14.21
CA VAL A 350 -11.09 15.49 13.13
C VAL A 350 -12.44 16.19 12.92
N ASP A 351 -13.23 16.41 13.97
CA ASP A 351 -14.54 17.07 13.86
C ASP A 351 -14.45 18.43 13.13
N GLU A 352 -13.43 19.22 13.44
CA GLU A 352 -13.21 20.49 12.76
C GLU A 352 -12.78 20.32 11.30
N LEU A 353 -11.87 19.38 11.02
CA LEU A 353 -11.46 19.08 9.64
C LEU A 353 -12.61 18.53 8.81
N GLU A 354 -13.54 17.79 9.40
CA GLU A 354 -14.76 17.35 8.72
C GLU A 354 -15.68 18.52 8.39
N ARG A 355 -15.81 19.49 9.30
CA ARG A 355 -16.61 20.69 9.08
C ARG A 355 -16.00 21.63 8.04
N THR A 356 -14.67 21.63 7.91
CA THR A 356 -13.92 22.60 7.11
C THR A 356 -13.23 21.94 5.91
N PHE A 357 -12.09 21.27 6.14
CA PHE A 357 -11.25 20.65 5.10
C PHE A 357 -12.01 19.68 4.20
N VAL A 358 -12.79 18.75 4.76
CA VAL A 358 -13.55 17.76 3.98
C VAL A 358 -14.60 18.46 3.12
N LYS A 359 -15.31 19.47 3.65
CA LYS A 359 -16.29 20.24 2.89
C LYS A 359 -15.65 21.05 1.76
N GLU A 360 -14.50 21.67 2.03
CA GLU A 360 -13.76 22.47 1.04
C GLU A 360 -13.25 21.58 -0.09
N ILE A 361 -12.76 20.37 0.22
CA ILE A 361 -12.40 19.37 -0.80
C ILE A 361 -13.63 18.93 -1.60
N ALA A 362 -14.71 18.55 -0.93
CA ALA A 362 -15.93 18.07 -1.60
C ALA A 362 -16.60 19.13 -2.50
N ALA A 363 -16.42 20.42 -2.18
CA ALA A 363 -16.88 21.52 -3.03
C ALA A 363 -15.97 21.78 -4.25
N ALA A 364 -14.72 21.28 -4.22
CA ALA A 364 -13.71 21.57 -5.23
C ALA A 364 -13.51 20.44 -6.26
N VAL A 365 -14.11 19.28 -6.03
CA VAL A 365 -13.93 18.08 -6.86
C VAL A 365 -15.28 17.42 -7.13
N ASP A 366 -15.36 16.65 -8.21
CA ASP A 366 -16.56 15.90 -8.52
C ASP A 366 -16.81 14.75 -7.55
N ARG A 367 -18.08 14.34 -7.42
CA ARG A 367 -18.47 13.19 -6.62
C ARG A 367 -17.71 11.94 -7.05
N ALA A 368 -17.23 11.17 -6.08
CA ALA A 368 -16.63 9.88 -6.40
C ALA A 368 -17.70 8.89 -6.91
N PRO A 369 -17.34 7.98 -7.83
CA PRO A 369 -18.20 6.85 -8.19
C PRO A 369 -18.55 6.00 -6.98
N GLN A 370 -19.74 5.41 -6.96
CA GLN A 370 -20.18 4.57 -5.83
C GLN A 370 -19.29 3.33 -5.64
N TRP A 371 -18.74 2.80 -6.73
CA TRP A 371 -17.84 1.65 -6.68
C TRP A 371 -16.44 1.99 -6.13
N PHE A 372 -16.07 3.28 -6.03
CA PHE A 372 -14.75 3.70 -5.62
C PHE A 372 -14.45 3.25 -4.20
N ASN A 373 -13.44 2.40 -4.06
CA ASN A 373 -12.95 1.92 -2.78
C ASN A 373 -11.41 1.90 -2.83
N PRO A 374 -10.73 2.90 -2.24
CA PRO A 374 -9.28 3.04 -2.28
C PRO A 374 -8.53 1.97 -1.45
N GLY A 375 -9.27 1.02 -0.89
CA GLY A 375 -8.78 -0.12 -0.15
C GLY A 375 -8.78 0.08 1.36
N ARG A 376 -8.86 -1.05 2.07
CA ARG A 376 -8.70 -1.15 3.53
C ARG A 376 -7.24 -1.43 3.91
#